data_AF-A0A251T407-F1
#
_entry.id   AF-A0A251T407-F1
#
_cell.length_a   1.000
_cell.length_b   1.000
_cell.length_c   1.000
_cell.angle_alpha   90.00
_cell.angle_beta   90.00
_cell.angle_gamma   90.00
#
_symmetry.space_group_name_H-M   'P 1'
#
loop_
_entity.id
_entity.type
_entity.pdbx_description
1 polymer ?
#
loop_
_entity_poly.entity_id
_entity_poly.type
_entity_poly.pdbx_seq_one_letter_code
_entity_poly.pdbx_strand_id
1 'polypeptide(L)'
;MGGFLRILVATTLLLLSVYSVAGTTRSYEFNIQLQNVTRLCHTRSMVTVNGKFPGPRIVAREGDRLLIKLRSGWADGPAYITQCPIQTGQSYVYNYTVVGQRGTLFWHAHISWLRASLYGPLIILPKLNVPYPFSKPYKEVPIIFELLIISETDQSNGVYSPYFPISPLHWFNYTGTPPNNTFVSNDTKLMVLPFNTSVELVLQDTSILGVESHPLHLHGFNFFVVGQGFGNYDPNKDPKNFNLVDPIERNTVGVPTGGWVALRFLADNPGVWFMHCHLEVHTSWGLKMAWLVLHGKLPNQKLLPPPADLPKC
;
A
#
# COMPACT_ATOMS: atom_id res chain seq x y z
N MET A 1 3.82 40.59 -70.44
CA MET A 1 4.41 40.87 -69.10
C MET A 1 3.34 40.61 -68.04
N GLY A 2 3.73 40.30 -66.80
CA GLY A 2 2.78 39.99 -65.70
C GLY A 2 2.70 38.49 -65.39
N GLY A 3 3.67 37.97 -64.65
CA GLY A 3 3.64 36.61 -64.12
C GLY A 3 3.12 36.57 -62.69
N PHE A 4 2.25 35.60 -62.36
CA PHE A 4 1.77 35.37 -60.99
C PHE A 4 2.42 34.10 -60.41
N LEU A 5 3.41 34.31 -59.55
CA LEU A 5 4.17 33.26 -58.88
C LEU A 5 3.30 32.56 -57.81
N ARG A 6 2.79 31.36 -58.10
CA ARG A 6 2.12 30.52 -57.10
C ARG A 6 3.15 29.83 -56.20
N ILE A 7 3.43 30.44 -55.04
CA ILE A 7 4.28 29.84 -54.01
C ILE A 7 3.53 28.65 -53.38
N LEU A 8 3.99 27.43 -53.63
CA LEU A 8 3.53 26.24 -52.91
C LEU A 8 4.23 26.19 -51.55
N VAL A 9 3.52 26.56 -50.47
CA VAL A 9 4.03 26.35 -49.10
C VAL A 9 3.83 24.88 -48.75
N ALA A 10 4.85 24.07 -49.01
CA ALA A 10 4.89 22.66 -48.60
C ALA A 10 5.08 22.57 -47.08
N THR A 11 3.96 22.54 -46.34
CA THR A 11 3.97 22.30 -44.89
C THR A 11 4.38 20.85 -44.61
N THR A 12 5.67 20.61 -44.40
CA THR A 12 6.21 19.35 -43.89
C THR A 12 5.70 19.13 -42.47
N LEU A 13 4.57 18.44 -42.35
CA LEU A 13 3.99 18.05 -41.07
C LEU A 13 4.95 17.05 -40.41
N LEU A 14 5.79 17.56 -39.49
CA LEU A 14 6.76 16.75 -38.79
C LEU A 14 6.02 15.80 -37.84
N LEU A 15 5.77 14.58 -38.31
CA LEU A 15 5.19 13.50 -37.52
C LEU A 15 6.18 13.10 -36.42
N LEU A 16 6.12 13.83 -35.31
CA LEU A 16 6.63 13.39 -34.02
C LEU A 16 5.91 12.09 -33.66
N SER A 17 6.53 10.97 -34.01
CA SER A 17 6.11 9.65 -33.54
C SER A 17 6.25 9.65 -32.03
N VAL A 18 5.11 9.83 -31.35
CA VAL A 18 5.01 9.63 -29.90
C VAL A 18 5.23 8.15 -29.67
N TYR A 19 6.50 7.79 -29.44
CA TYR A 19 6.90 6.46 -29.01
C TYR A 19 6.33 6.23 -27.60
N SER A 20 5.07 5.78 -27.57
CA SER A 20 4.46 5.17 -26.42
C SER A 20 5.29 3.96 -26.04
N VAL A 21 6.22 4.13 -25.10
CA VAL A 21 7.05 3.07 -24.53
C VAL A 21 6.13 2.16 -23.72
N ALA A 22 5.46 1.24 -24.42
CA ALA A 22 4.57 0.27 -23.83
C ALA A 22 5.40 -0.66 -22.93
N GLY A 23 5.13 -0.62 -21.63
CA GLY A 23 5.78 -1.51 -20.67
C GLY A 23 5.51 -2.97 -20.98
N THR A 24 6.49 -3.82 -20.71
CA THR A 24 6.38 -5.25 -20.97
C THR A 24 5.33 -5.85 -20.04
N THR A 25 4.47 -6.72 -20.58
CA THR A 25 3.57 -7.52 -19.76
C THR A 25 4.32 -8.71 -19.18
N ARG A 26 4.32 -8.86 -17.85
CA ARG A 26 5.01 -9.97 -17.14
C ARG A 26 4.01 -10.84 -16.41
N SER A 27 3.91 -12.11 -16.79
CA SER A 27 3.02 -13.07 -16.11
C SER A 27 3.76 -13.81 -15.01
N TYR A 28 3.10 -14.06 -13.88
CA TYR A 28 3.60 -14.88 -12.78
C TYR A 28 2.48 -15.80 -12.27
N GLU A 29 2.78 -17.10 -12.15
CA GLU A 29 1.85 -18.10 -11.62
C GLU A 29 2.22 -18.47 -10.19
N PHE A 30 1.24 -18.39 -9.28
CA PHE A 30 1.39 -18.59 -7.84
C PHE A 30 0.46 -19.73 -7.40
N ASN A 31 0.96 -20.97 -7.43
CA ASN A 31 0.28 -22.12 -6.82
C ASN A 31 0.50 -22.08 -5.30
N ILE A 32 -0.59 -21.96 -4.54
CA ILE A 32 -0.57 -21.87 -3.07
C ILE A 32 -0.80 -23.27 -2.50
N GLN A 33 0.24 -23.84 -1.86
CA GLN A 33 0.21 -25.22 -1.37
C GLN A 33 0.85 -25.37 0.01
N LEU A 34 0.33 -26.31 0.81
CA LEU A 34 1.02 -26.78 2.01
C LEU A 34 2.28 -27.56 1.62
N GLN A 35 3.39 -27.25 2.28
CA GLN A 35 4.69 -27.86 2.05
C GLN A 35 5.37 -28.10 3.40
N ASN A 36 5.92 -29.31 3.58
CA ASN A 36 6.80 -29.58 4.72
C ASN A 36 8.14 -28.86 4.51
N VAL A 37 8.50 -27.98 5.44
CA VAL A 37 9.74 -27.21 5.45
C VAL A 37 10.47 -27.47 6.77
N THR A 38 11.76 -27.77 6.69
CA THR A 38 12.63 -28.03 7.85
C THR A 38 13.55 -26.84 8.09
N ARG A 39 13.50 -26.27 9.30
CA ARG A 39 14.45 -25.25 9.79
C ARG A 39 14.77 -25.50 11.26
N LEU A 40 16.00 -25.18 11.67
CA LEU A 40 16.46 -25.37 13.05
C LEU A 40 16.14 -26.79 13.60
N CYS A 41 16.38 -27.82 12.77
CA CYS A 41 16.06 -29.23 13.03
C CYS A 41 14.56 -29.57 13.24
N HIS A 42 13.65 -28.61 13.10
CA HIS A 42 12.21 -28.85 13.18
C HIS A 42 11.56 -28.79 11.79
N THR A 43 10.84 -29.85 11.42
CA THR A 43 9.96 -29.87 10.24
C THR A 43 8.56 -29.41 10.62
N ARG A 44 7.99 -28.48 9.87
CA ARG A 44 6.57 -28.09 9.98
C ARG A 44 5.96 -27.99 8.59
N SER A 45 4.68 -28.32 8.48
CA SER A 45 3.88 -27.97 7.30
C SER A 45 3.57 -26.48 7.36
N MET A 46 3.80 -25.76 6.26
CA MET A 46 3.51 -24.34 6.13
C MET A 46 2.98 -24.03 4.72
N VAL A 47 2.27 -22.92 4.56
CA VAL A 47 1.74 -22.54 3.25
C VAL A 47 2.83 -21.86 2.43
N THR A 48 3.01 -22.28 1.18
CA THR A 48 4.11 -21.84 0.32
C THR A 48 3.61 -21.47 -1.07
N VAL A 49 4.39 -20.65 -1.80
CA VAL A 49 4.16 -20.35 -3.21
C VAL A 49 5.08 -21.23 -4.05
N ASN A 50 4.52 -22.07 -4.91
CA ASN A 50 5.25 -22.99 -5.80
C ASN A 50 6.27 -23.86 -5.03
N GLY A 51 5.94 -24.27 -3.80
CA GLY A 51 6.80 -25.06 -2.91
C GLY A 51 7.98 -24.31 -2.29
N LYS A 52 8.03 -22.97 -2.38
CA LYS A 52 9.18 -22.15 -1.96
C LYS A 52 8.89 -21.33 -0.69
N PHE A 53 9.88 -21.29 0.21
CA PHE A 53 9.88 -20.46 1.41
C PHE A 53 11.27 -19.82 1.67
N PRO A 54 11.41 -18.48 1.64
CA PRO A 54 10.44 -17.50 1.15
C PRO A 54 10.01 -17.75 -0.30
N GLY A 55 8.91 -17.12 -0.72
CA GLY A 55 8.36 -17.27 -2.06
C GLY A 55 9.20 -16.61 -3.18
N PRO A 56 8.79 -16.78 -4.44
CA PRO A 56 9.56 -16.32 -5.60
C PRO A 56 9.75 -14.79 -5.67
N ARG A 57 10.93 -14.38 -6.16
CA ARG A 57 11.24 -12.99 -6.53
C ARG A 57 10.45 -12.58 -7.76
N ILE A 58 9.62 -11.55 -7.63
CA ILE A 58 9.03 -10.82 -8.77
C ILE A 58 10.02 -9.73 -9.21
N VAL A 59 10.15 -9.50 -10.52
CA VAL A 59 10.99 -8.42 -11.08
C VAL A 59 10.25 -7.69 -12.20
N ALA A 60 10.00 -6.41 -12.01
CA ALA A 60 9.40 -5.51 -12.99
C ALA A 60 10.32 -4.33 -13.33
N ARG A 61 9.96 -3.55 -14.34
CA ARG A 61 10.38 -2.15 -14.51
C ARG A 61 9.21 -1.23 -14.16
N GLU A 62 9.48 0.01 -13.78
CA GLU A 62 8.44 1.03 -13.79
C GLU A 62 7.86 1.16 -15.22
N GLY A 63 6.54 1.22 -15.34
CA GLY A 63 5.79 1.16 -16.59
C GLY A 63 5.35 -0.24 -17.02
N ASP A 64 6.01 -1.31 -16.53
CA ASP A 64 5.60 -2.69 -16.87
C ASP A 64 4.22 -3.02 -16.31
N ARG A 65 3.50 -3.88 -17.05
CA ARG A 65 2.20 -4.41 -16.67
C ARG A 65 2.41 -5.77 -16.01
N LEU A 66 2.43 -5.82 -14.68
CA LEU A 66 2.58 -7.07 -13.93
C LEU A 66 1.29 -7.87 -14.06
N LEU A 67 1.18 -8.73 -15.08
CA LEU A 67 0.05 -9.63 -15.23
C LEU A 67 0.03 -10.65 -14.10
N ILE A 68 -0.65 -10.26 -13.03
CA ILE A 68 -1.43 -11.18 -12.25
C ILE A 68 -2.96 -10.90 -12.48
N LYS A 69 -3.48 -9.72 -12.97
CA LYS A 69 -4.84 -9.14 -13.40
C LYS A 69 -5.56 -8.16 -12.38
N LEU A 70 -5.95 -6.87 -12.43
CA LEU A 70 -5.84 -5.57 -13.15
C LEU A 70 -5.47 -4.45 -12.09
N ARG A 71 -5.31 -3.14 -12.44
CA ARG A 71 -4.91 -2.08 -11.46
C ARG A 71 -6.14 -1.41 -10.86
N SER A 72 -6.45 -1.72 -9.60
CA SER A 72 -7.65 -1.28 -8.91
C SER A 72 -7.59 -1.73 -7.45
N GLY A 73 -8.41 -1.16 -6.56
CA GLY A 73 -8.59 -1.69 -5.20
C GLY A 73 -8.85 -3.20 -5.17
N TRP A 74 -9.61 -3.72 -6.15
CA TRP A 74 -9.87 -5.16 -6.38
C TRP A 74 -8.62 -6.06 -6.44
N ALA A 75 -7.43 -5.50 -6.64
CA ALA A 75 -6.15 -6.21 -6.73
C ALA A 75 -5.11 -5.69 -5.71
N ASP A 76 -5.57 -5.09 -4.61
CA ASP A 76 -4.77 -4.71 -3.45
C ASP A 76 -4.50 -5.91 -2.53
N GLY A 77 -5.55 -6.72 -2.26
CA GLY A 77 -5.42 -8.02 -1.59
C GLY A 77 -5.96 -8.16 -0.15
N PRO A 78 -6.11 -7.10 0.69
CA PRO A 78 -6.67 -7.23 2.04
C PRO A 78 -8.08 -7.85 2.04
N ALA A 79 -8.17 -9.05 2.61
CA ALA A 79 -9.43 -9.80 2.67
C ALA A 79 -10.48 -9.06 3.51
N TYR A 80 -11.73 -9.10 3.05
CA TYR A 80 -12.88 -8.37 3.59
C TYR A 80 -12.80 -6.84 3.53
N ILE A 81 -11.74 -6.27 2.94
CA ILE A 81 -11.62 -4.83 2.65
C ILE A 81 -11.77 -4.56 1.14
N THR A 82 -11.07 -5.34 0.31
CA THR A 82 -11.02 -5.12 -1.15
C THR A 82 -11.51 -6.31 -1.98
N GLN A 83 -11.54 -7.51 -1.37
CA GLN A 83 -12.02 -8.76 -1.97
C GLN A 83 -12.41 -9.74 -0.86
N CYS A 84 -13.17 -10.79 -1.19
CA CYS A 84 -13.27 -11.95 -0.31
C CYS A 84 -12.03 -12.87 -0.44
N PRO A 85 -11.83 -13.83 0.48
CA PRO A 85 -10.75 -14.81 0.39
C PRO A 85 -10.88 -15.69 -0.85
N ILE A 86 -9.77 -15.96 -1.53
CA ILE A 86 -9.71 -16.95 -2.62
C ILE A 86 -9.92 -18.34 -1.98
N GLN A 87 -11.00 -19.03 -2.35
CA GLN A 87 -11.31 -20.35 -1.78
C GLN A 87 -10.43 -21.44 -2.39
N THR A 88 -10.22 -22.53 -1.64
CA THR A 88 -9.48 -23.70 -2.11
C THR A 88 -10.04 -24.22 -3.44
N GLY A 89 -9.17 -24.36 -4.45
CA GLY A 89 -9.56 -24.79 -5.81
C GLY A 89 -10.10 -23.69 -6.71
N GLN A 90 -10.30 -22.47 -6.21
CA GLN A 90 -10.52 -21.28 -7.04
C GLN A 90 -9.18 -20.63 -7.43
N SER A 91 -9.21 -19.77 -8.43
CA SER A 91 -8.08 -18.89 -8.76
C SER A 91 -8.57 -17.44 -8.82
N TYR A 92 -7.78 -16.54 -8.24
CA TYR A 92 -7.87 -15.10 -8.46
C TYR A 92 -6.48 -14.52 -8.68
N VAL A 93 -6.43 -13.30 -9.19
CA VAL A 93 -5.40 -12.84 -10.12
C VAL A 93 -5.33 -11.27 -9.96
N TYR A 94 -4.11 -10.63 -9.91
CA TYR A 94 -3.73 -9.22 -9.50
C TYR A 94 -2.79 -8.36 -10.46
N ASN A 95 -3.17 -7.26 -11.16
CA ASN A 95 -2.29 -6.56 -12.18
C ASN A 95 -2.36 -5.05 -12.13
N TYR A 96 -1.71 -4.54 -11.12
CA TYR A 96 -1.19 -3.20 -11.17
C TYR A 96 -0.19 -3.06 -12.34
N THR A 97 -0.49 -2.12 -13.25
CA THR A 97 0.59 -1.46 -14.00
C THR A 97 1.47 -0.74 -12.97
N VAL A 98 2.78 -0.96 -13.01
CA VAL A 98 3.71 -0.29 -12.12
C VAL A 98 3.85 1.17 -12.55
N VAL A 99 3.55 2.12 -11.66
CA VAL A 99 3.59 3.57 -11.94
C VAL A 99 4.18 4.30 -10.74
N GLY A 100 5.18 5.17 -10.95
CA GLY A 100 5.82 5.98 -9.90
C GLY A 100 6.75 5.21 -8.95
N GLN A 101 6.62 3.89 -8.86
CA GLN A 101 7.38 3.03 -7.96
C GLN A 101 8.72 2.60 -8.56
N ARG A 102 9.76 2.55 -7.74
CA ARG A 102 11.11 2.05 -8.07
C ARG A 102 11.83 1.57 -6.81
N GLY A 103 12.73 0.60 -6.93
CA GLY A 103 13.50 0.03 -5.82
C GLY A 103 12.96 -1.32 -5.32
N THR A 104 13.04 -1.55 -4.01
CA THR A 104 12.71 -2.82 -3.36
C THR A 104 11.38 -2.71 -2.62
N LEU A 105 10.45 -3.58 -2.99
CA LEU A 105 9.20 -3.86 -2.29
C LEU A 105 9.16 -5.36 -1.93
N PHE A 106 8.08 -5.79 -1.29
CA PHE A 106 7.75 -7.20 -1.08
C PHE A 106 6.26 -7.42 -1.34
N TRP A 107 5.88 -8.66 -1.59
CA TRP A 107 4.50 -9.13 -1.60
C TRP A 107 4.28 -10.07 -0.42
N HIS A 108 3.06 -10.14 0.09
CA HIS A 108 2.68 -11.07 1.15
C HIS A 108 1.19 -11.40 1.10
N ALA A 109 0.78 -12.49 1.75
CA ALA A 109 -0.64 -12.76 1.98
C ALA A 109 -1.27 -11.70 2.90
N HIS A 110 -2.51 -11.31 2.63
CA HIS A 110 -3.23 -10.30 3.41
C HIS A 110 -4.58 -10.84 3.92
N ILE A 111 -4.46 -11.99 4.59
CA ILE A 111 -5.52 -12.68 5.31
C ILE A 111 -4.90 -13.51 6.43
N SER A 112 -5.42 -13.37 7.64
CA SER A 112 -4.90 -14.05 8.83
C SER A 112 -3.38 -13.84 9.01
N TRP A 113 -2.74 -14.72 9.78
CA TRP A 113 -1.29 -14.71 9.97
C TRP A 113 -0.53 -15.40 8.82
N LEU A 114 -1.15 -15.63 7.66
CA LEU A 114 -0.54 -16.39 6.56
C LEU A 114 0.76 -15.76 6.04
N ARG A 115 0.95 -14.43 6.19
CA ARG A 115 2.23 -13.77 5.87
C ARG A 115 3.42 -14.17 6.76
N ALA A 116 3.23 -15.01 7.78
CA ALA A 116 4.33 -15.70 8.45
C ALA A 116 5.02 -16.73 7.54
N SER A 117 4.38 -17.16 6.44
CA SER A 117 4.93 -18.12 5.46
C SER A 117 4.77 -17.68 3.99
N LEU A 118 3.67 -17.01 3.65
CA LEU A 118 3.40 -16.47 2.31
C LEU A 118 3.90 -15.03 2.15
N TYR A 119 5.17 -14.88 1.77
CA TYR A 119 5.78 -13.62 1.36
C TYR A 119 6.97 -13.82 0.41
N GLY A 120 7.37 -12.76 -0.30
CA GLY A 120 8.56 -12.75 -1.16
C GLY A 120 8.91 -11.37 -1.72
N PRO A 121 10.06 -11.21 -2.38
CA PRO A 121 10.55 -9.90 -2.80
C PRO A 121 9.95 -9.45 -4.14
N LEU A 122 9.62 -8.17 -4.24
CA LEU A 122 9.12 -7.50 -5.44
C LEU A 122 10.12 -6.39 -5.82
N ILE A 123 10.95 -6.63 -6.84
CA ILE A 123 11.97 -5.64 -7.27
C ILE A 123 11.47 -4.87 -8.48
N ILE A 124 11.49 -3.55 -8.39
CA ILE A 124 11.03 -2.64 -9.44
C ILE A 124 12.22 -1.82 -9.94
N LEU A 125 12.75 -2.25 -11.08
CA LEU A 125 13.85 -1.60 -11.77
C LEU A 125 13.39 -0.27 -12.42
N PRO A 126 14.32 0.65 -12.74
CA PRO A 126 14.01 1.83 -13.54
C PRO A 126 13.36 1.49 -14.89
N LYS A 127 12.63 2.48 -15.44
CA LYS A 127 12.10 2.48 -16.81
C LYS A 127 13.18 2.08 -17.81
N LEU A 128 12.77 1.51 -18.94
CA LEU A 128 13.69 1.22 -20.04
C LEU A 128 14.46 2.50 -20.43
N ASN A 129 15.77 2.37 -20.60
CA ASN A 129 16.72 3.46 -20.92
C ASN A 129 16.88 4.56 -19.84
N VAL A 130 16.30 4.42 -18.65
CA VAL A 130 16.56 5.31 -17.49
C VAL A 130 17.59 4.64 -16.56
N PRO A 131 18.72 5.30 -16.24
CA PRO A 131 19.70 4.75 -15.30
C PRO A 131 19.22 4.87 -13.83
N TYR A 132 19.92 4.17 -12.93
CA TYR A 132 19.86 4.50 -11.50
C TYR A 132 20.47 5.89 -11.24
N PRO A 133 20.08 6.60 -10.17
CA PRO A 133 20.74 7.84 -9.73
C PRO A 133 22.14 7.62 -9.09
N PHE A 134 22.71 6.41 -9.28
CA PHE A 134 24.01 5.97 -8.78
C PHE A 134 24.60 4.95 -9.77
N SER A 135 25.91 4.71 -9.70
CA SER A 135 26.60 3.72 -10.55
C SER A 135 25.94 2.35 -10.47
N LYS A 136 25.59 1.77 -11.63
CA LYS A 136 24.89 0.48 -11.74
C LYS A 136 25.61 -0.60 -10.91
N PRO A 137 24.95 -1.25 -9.94
CA PRO A 137 25.57 -2.29 -9.12
C PRO A 137 26.07 -3.48 -9.96
N TYR A 138 27.19 -4.07 -9.53
CA TYR A 138 27.69 -5.33 -10.09
C TYR A 138 26.70 -6.49 -9.88
N LYS A 139 26.04 -6.52 -8.71
CA LYS A 139 25.04 -7.54 -8.35
C LYS A 139 24.01 -6.93 -7.39
N GLU A 140 22.75 -7.33 -7.55
CA GLU A 140 21.65 -7.03 -6.62
C GLU A 140 21.24 -8.32 -5.91
N VAL A 141 21.18 -8.30 -4.57
CA VAL A 141 20.76 -9.45 -3.75
C VAL A 141 19.62 -9.00 -2.83
N PRO A 142 18.40 -9.57 -2.94
CA PRO A 142 17.34 -9.29 -1.99
C PRO A 142 17.65 -9.97 -0.64
N ILE A 143 17.49 -9.22 0.44
CA ILE A 143 17.55 -9.72 1.82
C ILE A 143 16.16 -9.49 2.43
N ILE A 144 15.63 -10.49 3.13
CA ILE A 144 14.33 -10.44 3.81
C ILE A 144 14.55 -10.92 5.24
N PHE A 145 13.95 -10.20 6.20
CA PHE A 145 13.99 -10.54 7.62
C PHE A 145 12.68 -11.25 8.02
N GLU A 146 12.75 -12.13 9.03
CA GLU A 146 11.69 -13.07 9.39
C GLU A 146 11.60 -13.19 10.92
N LEU A 147 10.37 -13.32 11.44
CA LEU A 147 10.09 -13.65 12.84
C LEU A 147 8.95 -14.68 12.88
N LEU A 148 9.16 -15.81 13.56
CA LEU A 148 8.22 -16.93 13.58
C LEU A 148 7.19 -16.78 14.70
N ILE A 149 5.93 -16.53 14.35
CA ILE A 149 4.76 -16.57 15.24
C ILE A 149 3.61 -17.28 14.50
N ILE A 150 2.74 -18.00 15.23
CA ILE A 150 1.66 -18.83 14.67
C ILE A 150 0.36 -18.62 15.46
N SER A 151 -0.72 -18.25 14.77
CA SER A 151 -2.12 -18.35 15.25
C SER A 151 -3.10 -18.17 14.10
N GLU A 152 -4.25 -18.85 14.15
CA GLU A 152 -5.36 -18.70 13.18
C GLU A 152 -6.25 -17.49 13.54
N THR A 153 -7.25 -17.18 12.70
CA THR A 153 -8.18 -16.05 12.91
C THR A 153 -9.63 -16.41 12.62
N ASP A 154 -10.54 -15.92 13.45
CA ASP A 154 -11.99 -16.03 13.30
C ASP A 154 -12.57 -14.96 12.33
N GLN A 155 -13.84 -15.10 11.97
CA GLN A 155 -14.53 -14.38 10.89
C GLN A 155 -15.63 -13.45 11.42
N SER A 156 -15.87 -12.30 10.76
CA SER A 156 -17.01 -11.43 11.06
C SER A 156 -17.66 -10.84 9.82
N ASN A 157 -18.97 -10.64 9.88
CA ASN A 157 -19.79 -9.99 8.84
C ASN A 157 -20.28 -8.63 9.34
N GLY A 158 -20.10 -7.58 8.55
CA GLY A 158 -20.61 -6.24 8.85
C GLY A 158 -20.56 -5.32 7.64
N VAL A 159 -21.66 -4.59 7.38
CA VAL A 159 -21.67 -3.50 6.40
C VAL A 159 -21.21 -2.22 7.10
N TYR A 160 -20.25 -1.53 6.50
CA TYR A 160 -19.48 -0.44 7.12
C TYR A 160 -20.29 0.84 7.38
N SER A 161 -19.81 1.65 8.32
CA SER A 161 -20.28 3.02 8.57
C SER A 161 -19.30 4.05 7.99
N PRO A 162 -19.77 5.13 7.31
CA PRO A 162 -18.91 6.16 6.72
C PRO A 162 -18.41 7.23 7.70
N TYR A 163 -18.70 7.08 9.01
CA TYR A 163 -18.42 8.08 10.04
C TYR A 163 -17.25 7.67 10.94
N PHE A 164 -16.04 7.60 10.38
CA PHE A 164 -14.81 7.52 11.19
C PHE A 164 -14.52 8.89 11.84
N PRO A 165 -14.13 8.96 13.13
CA PRO A 165 -13.88 10.23 13.81
C PRO A 165 -12.59 10.91 13.30
N ILE A 166 -12.72 12.11 12.74
CA ILE A 166 -11.61 12.92 12.19
C ILE A 166 -10.71 13.58 13.25
N SER A 167 -11.09 13.45 14.53
CA SER A 167 -10.35 13.92 15.71
C SER A 167 -10.63 12.96 16.88
N PRO A 168 -9.76 12.87 17.90
CA PRO A 168 -10.04 12.06 19.09
C PRO A 168 -11.38 12.46 19.74
N LEU A 169 -12.24 11.46 20.01
CA LEU A 169 -13.54 11.69 20.66
C LEU A 169 -13.39 12.23 22.09
N HIS A 170 -12.29 11.88 22.75
CA HIS A 170 -11.91 12.35 24.08
C HIS A 170 -10.43 12.74 24.07
N TRP A 171 -10.12 13.94 24.59
CA TRP A 171 -8.76 14.44 24.72
C TRP A 171 -8.20 14.10 26.09
N PHE A 172 -7.00 13.52 26.13
CA PHE A 172 -6.25 13.27 27.35
C PHE A 172 -4.74 13.49 27.11
N ASN A 173 -3.93 13.40 28.17
CA ASN A 173 -2.48 13.41 28.04
C ASN A 173 -2.03 12.05 27.52
N TYR A 174 -1.95 11.88 26.20
CA TYR A 174 -1.66 10.60 25.54
C TYR A 174 -0.36 9.97 26.03
N THR A 175 0.67 10.77 26.34
CA THR A 175 1.95 10.28 26.87
C THR A 175 2.07 10.36 28.40
N GLY A 176 0.96 10.57 29.11
CA GLY A 176 0.92 10.65 30.58
C GLY A 176 0.40 9.37 31.23
N THR A 177 -0.21 9.50 32.42
CA THR A 177 -0.95 8.39 33.04
C THR A 177 -2.19 8.06 32.19
N PRO A 178 -2.37 6.81 31.73
CA PRO A 178 -3.51 6.44 30.90
C PRO A 178 -4.84 6.48 31.69
N PRO A 179 -5.98 6.73 31.03
CA PRO A 179 -7.28 6.72 31.68
C PRO A 179 -7.68 5.30 32.15
N ASN A 180 -8.43 5.22 33.24
CA ASN A 180 -8.88 3.95 33.86
C ASN A 180 -9.96 3.20 33.03
N ASN A 181 -10.37 3.77 31.90
CA ASN A 181 -11.17 3.14 30.84
C ASN A 181 -10.54 3.55 29.50
N THR A 182 -10.37 2.60 28.58
CA THR A 182 -9.76 2.83 27.26
C THR A 182 -10.75 3.31 26.20
N PHE A 183 -12.06 3.25 26.47
CA PHE A 183 -13.15 3.69 25.57
C PHE A 183 -13.16 3.03 24.17
N VAL A 184 -12.57 1.84 24.03
CA VAL A 184 -12.53 1.09 22.76
C VAL A 184 -13.87 0.40 22.49
N SER A 185 -14.38 0.52 21.26
CA SER A 185 -15.53 -0.24 20.74
C SER A 185 -15.15 -1.11 19.53
N ASN A 186 -15.77 -2.28 19.40
CA ASN A 186 -15.66 -3.10 18.19
C ASN A 186 -16.61 -2.55 17.11
N ASP A 187 -16.04 -2.01 16.04
CA ASP A 187 -16.75 -1.16 15.09
C ASP A 187 -16.15 -1.26 13.68
N THR A 188 -16.97 -1.23 12.63
CA THR A 188 -16.50 -1.21 11.24
C THR A 188 -16.78 0.16 10.62
N LYS A 189 -15.82 1.08 10.72
CA LYS A 189 -15.93 2.47 10.23
C LYS A 189 -14.88 2.78 9.16
N LEU A 190 -15.28 3.55 8.14
CA LEU A 190 -14.42 4.04 7.06
C LEU A 190 -14.33 5.57 7.09
N MET A 191 -13.20 6.12 6.65
CA MET A 191 -13.06 7.55 6.39
C MET A 191 -13.30 7.84 4.91
N VAL A 192 -14.34 8.62 4.59
CA VAL A 192 -14.73 8.92 3.21
C VAL A 192 -14.08 10.23 2.74
N LEU A 193 -13.40 10.21 1.60
CA LEU A 193 -12.70 11.34 1.02
C LEU A 193 -13.17 11.62 -0.42
N PRO A 194 -13.45 12.88 -0.78
CA PRO A 194 -13.54 13.29 -2.18
C PRO A 194 -12.24 13.01 -2.95
N PHE A 195 -12.38 12.82 -4.27
CA PHE A 195 -11.24 12.75 -5.18
C PHE A 195 -10.38 14.02 -5.12
N ASN A 196 -9.05 13.87 -5.12
CA ASN A 196 -8.07 14.96 -5.09
C ASN A 196 -8.14 15.82 -3.79
N THR A 197 -8.66 15.26 -2.69
CA THR A 197 -8.50 15.87 -1.36
C THR A 197 -7.04 15.76 -0.91
N SER A 198 -6.42 16.88 -0.56
CA SER A 198 -5.14 16.88 0.18
C SER A 198 -5.41 16.54 1.63
N VAL A 199 -4.73 15.53 2.17
CA VAL A 199 -4.90 15.04 3.54
C VAL A 199 -3.64 15.34 4.33
N GLU A 200 -3.79 15.98 5.48
CA GLU A 200 -2.82 15.93 6.57
C GLU A 200 -3.36 15.00 7.65
N LEU A 201 -2.54 14.06 8.10
CA LEU A 201 -2.88 13.05 9.09
C LEU A 201 -1.80 13.03 10.17
N VAL A 202 -2.19 13.31 11.41
CA VAL A 202 -1.32 13.16 12.57
C VAL A 202 -1.67 11.86 13.29
N LEU A 203 -0.68 11.00 13.44
CA LEU A 203 -0.76 9.77 14.22
C LEU A 203 -0.06 10.03 15.57
N GLN A 204 -0.78 9.79 16.66
CA GLN A 204 -0.33 10.00 18.03
C GLN A 204 -0.28 8.65 18.75
N ASP A 205 0.90 8.26 19.27
CA ASP A 205 1.05 7.13 20.17
C ASP A 205 0.53 7.49 21.58
N THR A 206 0.13 6.48 22.36
CA THR A 206 -0.45 6.66 23.70
C THR A 206 0.15 5.68 24.71
N SER A 207 0.12 6.03 25.99
CA SER A 207 0.55 5.17 27.09
C SER A 207 -0.45 4.08 27.48
N ILE A 208 -1.58 3.94 26.77
CA ILE A 208 -2.59 2.92 27.05
C ILE A 208 -1.99 1.54 26.79
N LEU A 209 -1.91 0.72 27.84
CA LEU A 209 -1.26 -0.61 27.87
C LEU A 209 0.28 -0.59 27.69
N GLY A 210 0.89 0.58 27.61
CA GLY A 210 2.32 0.80 27.38
C GLY A 210 2.59 1.57 26.09
N VAL A 211 3.66 2.36 26.06
CA VAL A 211 4.09 3.07 24.85
C VAL A 211 4.87 2.12 23.93
N GLU A 212 4.55 2.09 22.63
CA GLU A 212 5.22 1.24 21.64
C GLU A 212 5.40 1.97 20.29
N SER A 213 6.46 1.64 19.55
CA SER A 213 6.66 2.19 18.19
C SER A 213 5.79 1.45 17.17
N HIS A 214 4.57 1.91 16.92
CA HIS A 214 3.66 1.29 15.97
C HIS A 214 4.01 1.62 14.49
N PRO A 215 4.37 0.63 13.64
CA PRO A 215 4.62 0.85 12.21
C PRO A 215 3.31 0.92 11.43
N LEU A 216 2.79 2.11 11.17
CA LEU A 216 1.57 2.31 10.39
C LEU A 216 1.86 2.26 8.88
N HIS A 217 1.14 1.39 8.18
CA HIS A 217 1.18 1.20 6.72
C HIS A 217 -0.11 1.73 6.08
N LEU A 218 0.00 2.39 4.92
CA LEU A 218 -1.12 2.83 4.08
C LEU A 218 -1.06 2.12 2.71
N HIS A 219 -2.13 1.44 2.33
CA HIS A 219 -2.33 0.88 1.00
C HIS A 219 -2.71 1.96 -0.03
N GLY A 220 -2.51 1.67 -1.32
CA GLY A 220 -2.93 2.53 -2.43
C GLY A 220 -2.14 3.82 -2.64
N PHE A 221 -1.40 4.30 -1.63
CA PHE A 221 -0.69 5.58 -1.63
C PHE A 221 0.72 5.45 -1.06
N ASN A 222 1.61 6.33 -1.51
CA ASN A 222 2.71 6.82 -0.69
C ASN A 222 2.27 8.12 0.00
N PHE A 223 2.90 8.45 1.12
CA PHE A 223 2.74 9.68 1.88
C PHE A 223 4.10 10.32 2.18
N PHE A 224 4.10 11.64 2.35
CA PHE A 224 5.26 12.40 2.79
C PHE A 224 5.25 12.52 4.31
N VAL A 225 6.33 12.09 4.98
CA VAL A 225 6.53 12.34 6.41
C VAL A 225 7.01 13.78 6.58
N VAL A 226 6.10 14.68 6.99
CA VAL A 226 6.37 16.12 7.10
C VAL A 226 6.86 16.53 8.49
N GLY A 227 6.56 15.76 9.54
CA GLY A 227 7.05 16.02 10.88
C GLY A 227 6.93 14.81 11.80
N GLN A 228 7.71 14.79 12.88
CA GLN A 228 7.62 13.80 13.95
C GLN A 228 8.14 14.38 15.26
N GLY A 229 7.67 13.88 16.39
CA GLY A 229 8.06 14.35 17.72
C GLY A 229 7.77 13.34 18.83
N PHE A 230 8.12 13.73 20.06
CA PHE A 230 7.80 13.01 21.29
C PHE A 230 6.86 13.85 22.16
N GLY A 231 6.08 13.20 23.03
CA GLY A 231 4.98 13.83 23.76
C GLY A 231 3.69 13.90 22.94
N ASN A 232 2.79 14.80 23.35
CA ASN A 232 1.55 15.09 22.62
C ASN A 232 1.81 16.14 21.53
N TYR A 233 1.24 15.94 20.35
CA TYR A 233 1.27 16.93 19.25
C TYR A 233 0.54 18.23 19.61
N ASP A 234 1.19 19.38 19.35
CA ASP A 234 0.57 20.71 19.47
C ASP A 234 0.35 21.36 18.08
N PRO A 235 -0.91 21.44 17.60
CA PRO A 235 -1.23 22.00 16.28
C PRO A 235 -0.89 23.49 16.12
N ASN A 236 -0.63 24.22 17.22
CA ASN A 236 -0.26 25.64 17.19
C ASN A 236 1.25 25.85 17.09
N LYS A 237 2.05 24.80 17.32
CA LYS A 237 3.50 24.88 17.49
C LYS A 237 4.23 23.97 16.51
N ASP A 238 3.85 22.70 16.44
CA ASP A 238 4.63 21.68 15.73
C ASP A 238 4.58 21.81 14.19
N PRO A 239 3.47 22.25 13.55
CA PRO A 239 3.45 22.55 12.11
C PRO A 239 4.48 23.58 11.63
N LYS A 240 5.00 24.43 12.52
CA LYS A 240 6.06 25.40 12.19
C LYS A 240 7.42 24.74 11.93
N ASN A 241 7.59 23.50 12.38
CA ASN A 241 8.80 22.71 12.23
C ASN A 241 8.69 21.64 11.12
N PHE A 242 7.58 21.62 10.37
CA PHE A 242 7.38 20.62 9.32
C PHE A 242 8.35 20.84 8.15
N ASN A 243 8.96 19.76 7.67
CA ASN A 243 9.65 19.76 6.38
C ASN A 243 8.61 19.78 5.25
N LEU A 244 8.50 20.92 4.58
CA LEU A 244 7.63 21.14 3.42
C LEU A 244 8.43 21.38 2.13
N VAL A 245 9.72 21.04 2.12
CA VAL A 245 10.65 21.23 0.98
C VAL A 245 11.05 19.89 0.37
N ASP A 246 11.59 18.98 1.18
CA ASP A 246 12.03 17.64 0.78
C ASP A 246 11.64 16.51 1.78
N PRO A 247 10.39 16.46 2.26
CA PRO A 247 9.94 15.41 3.18
C PRO A 247 10.06 14.01 2.59
N ILE A 248 10.32 13.02 3.43
CA ILE A 248 10.60 11.64 2.98
C ILE A 248 9.30 10.96 2.56
N GLU A 249 9.21 10.59 1.29
CA GLU A 249 8.13 9.76 0.74
C GLU A 249 8.26 8.30 1.21
N ARG A 250 7.19 7.74 1.80
CA ARG A 250 7.10 6.34 2.27
C ARG A 250 5.67 5.79 2.15
N ASN A 251 5.51 4.48 2.28
CA ASN A 251 4.22 3.82 2.46
C ASN A 251 4.03 3.23 3.88
N THR A 252 5.10 3.17 4.69
CA THR A 252 5.08 2.70 6.07
C THR A 252 6.02 3.55 6.93
N VAL A 253 5.57 3.90 8.15
CA VAL A 253 6.32 4.73 9.10
C VAL A 253 6.07 4.28 10.53
N GLY A 254 7.11 4.27 11.36
CA GLY A 254 6.95 4.10 12.80
C GLY A 254 6.44 5.38 13.43
N VAL A 255 5.28 5.33 14.09
CA VAL A 255 4.89 6.35 15.06
C VAL A 255 5.89 6.24 16.24
N PRO A 256 6.57 7.32 16.66
CA PRO A 256 7.53 7.23 17.75
C PRO A 256 6.88 6.80 19.06
N THR A 257 7.54 5.92 19.80
CA THR A 257 7.16 5.50 21.16
C THR A 257 6.98 6.72 22.07
N GLY A 258 5.78 6.91 22.61
CA GLY A 258 5.41 8.09 23.39
C GLY A 258 5.52 9.38 22.58
N GLY A 259 5.07 9.38 21.32
CA GLY A 259 5.24 10.49 20.39
C GLY A 259 4.24 10.51 19.25
N TRP A 260 4.55 11.28 18.19
CA TRP A 260 3.65 11.51 17.07
C TRP A 260 4.40 11.63 15.74
N VAL A 261 3.66 11.42 14.64
CA VAL A 261 4.14 11.65 13.27
C VAL A 261 3.03 12.28 12.42
N ALA A 262 3.39 13.32 11.67
CA ALA A 262 2.52 14.05 10.74
C ALA A 262 2.84 13.67 9.29
N LEU A 263 1.81 13.24 8.57
CA LEU A 263 1.87 12.71 7.21
C LEU A 263 1.04 13.58 6.27
N ARG A 264 1.48 13.75 5.03
CA ARG A 264 0.68 14.34 3.94
C ARG A 264 0.58 13.43 2.73
N PHE A 265 -0.63 13.28 2.18
CA PHE A 265 -0.86 12.60 0.90
C PHE A 265 -2.02 13.24 0.13
N LEU A 266 -2.13 12.92 -1.16
CA LEU A 266 -3.22 13.36 -2.03
C LEU A 266 -4.13 12.16 -2.33
N ALA A 267 -5.44 12.30 -2.11
CA ALA A 267 -6.42 11.26 -2.39
C ALA A 267 -6.77 11.20 -3.90
N ASP A 268 -5.78 10.96 -4.75
CA ASP A 268 -5.89 10.92 -6.23
C ASP A 268 -6.12 9.52 -6.83
N ASN A 269 -6.23 8.49 -5.97
CA ASN A 269 -6.42 7.10 -6.35
C ASN A 269 -7.80 6.60 -5.84
N PRO A 270 -8.85 6.53 -6.68
CA PRO A 270 -10.20 6.14 -6.25
C PRO A 270 -10.27 4.66 -5.86
N GLY A 271 -10.91 4.35 -4.73
CA GLY A 271 -11.02 2.99 -4.22
C GLY A 271 -11.24 2.91 -2.72
N VAL A 272 -11.19 1.68 -2.19
CA VAL A 272 -11.09 1.42 -0.74
C VAL A 272 -9.65 1.02 -0.46
N TRP A 273 -9.00 1.69 0.49
CA TRP A 273 -7.58 1.51 0.79
C TRP A 273 -7.36 1.28 2.28
N PHE A 274 -6.75 0.14 2.61
CA PHE A 274 -6.52 -0.27 3.99
C PHE A 274 -5.39 0.55 4.65
N MET A 275 -5.52 0.85 5.94
CA MET A 275 -4.46 1.47 6.75
C MET A 275 -4.41 0.81 8.12
N HIS A 276 -3.23 0.29 8.50
CA HIS A 276 -3.11 -0.57 9.69
C HIS A 276 -1.70 -0.59 10.28
N CYS A 277 -1.60 -0.98 11.55
CA CYS A 277 -0.32 -1.24 12.18
C CYS A 277 0.25 -2.58 11.67
N HIS A 278 1.42 -2.55 11.03
CA HIS A 278 2.04 -3.69 10.35
C HIS A 278 2.63 -4.76 11.32
N LEU A 279 2.29 -4.68 12.60
CA LEU A 279 2.43 -5.74 13.59
C LEU A 279 1.13 -6.56 13.60
N GLU A 280 1.21 -7.87 13.31
CA GLU A 280 0.00 -8.65 13.00
C GLU A 280 -0.96 -8.80 14.18
N VAL A 281 -0.42 -8.82 15.39
CA VAL A 281 -1.19 -8.79 16.65
C VAL A 281 -2.05 -7.52 16.74
N HIS A 282 -1.52 -6.35 16.38
CA HIS A 282 -2.25 -5.09 16.41
C HIS A 282 -3.27 -4.98 15.27
N THR A 283 -2.95 -5.49 14.07
CA THR A 283 -3.94 -5.64 12.98
C THR A 283 -5.09 -6.58 13.38
N SER A 284 -4.78 -7.67 14.09
CA SER A 284 -5.77 -8.62 14.61
C SER A 284 -6.67 -7.97 15.66
N TRP A 285 -6.09 -7.27 16.65
CA TRP A 285 -6.81 -6.59 17.74
C TRP A 285 -7.62 -5.36 17.32
N GLY A 286 -7.39 -4.81 16.11
CA GLY A 286 -8.23 -3.74 15.57
C GLY A 286 -7.53 -2.39 15.35
N LEU A 287 -6.20 -2.30 15.43
CA LEU A 287 -5.44 -1.10 15.05
C LEU A 287 -5.36 -0.97 13.52
N LYS A 288 -6.53 -0.75 12.92
CA LYS A 288 -6.79 -0.71 11.47
C LYS A 288 -8.01 0.15 11.14
N MET A 289 -8.02 0.71 9.93
CA MET A 289 -9.14 1.40 9.31
C MET A 289 -9.04 1.26 7.79
N ALA A 290 -9.99 1.83 7.03
CA ALA A 290 -9.79 2.03 5.59
C ALA A 290 -10.38 3.35 5.10
N TRP A 291 -9.77 3.87 4.03
CA TRP A 291 -10.12 5.10 3.35
C TRP A 291 -10.99 4.78 2.12
N LEU A 292 -12.16 5.40 2.01
CA LEU A 292 -12.99 5.34 0.80
C LEU A 292 -12.76 6.62 0.00
N VAL A 293 -11.94 6.54 -1.04
CA VAL A 293 -11.67 7.66 -1.96
C VAL A 293 -12.68 7.60 -3.12
N LEU A 294 -13.54 8.61 -3.16
CA LEU A 294 -14.63 8.72 -4.13
C LEU A 294 -14.13 8.98 -5.57
N HIS A 295 -15.03 8.80 -6.53
CA HIS A 295 -14.77 9.08 -7.94
C HIS A 295 -14.59 10.58 -8.22
N GLY A 296 -13.60 10.90 -9.04
CA GLY A 296 -13.47 12.20 -9.70
C GLY A 296 -14.34 12.34 -10.94
N LYS A 297 -14.16 13.45 -11.65
CA LYS A 297 -15.01 13.85 -12.78
C LYS A 297 -14.64 13.09 -14.07
N LEU A 298 -13.34 12.98 -14.36
CA LEU A 298 -12.83 12.41 -15.61
C LEU A 298 -12.87 10.87 -15.60
N PRO A 299 -12.88 10.20 -16.78
CA PRO A 299 -12.92 8.73 -16.85
C PRO A 299 -11.72 8.04 -16.17
N ASN A 300 -10.53 8.64 -16.20
CA ASN A 300 -9.33 8.15 -15.53
C ASN A 300 -9.28 8.44 -14.02
N GLN A 301 -10.32 9.10 -13.47
CA GLN A 301 -10.47 9.40 -12.04
C GLN A 301 -11.56 8.53 -11.39
N LYS A 302 -11.86 7.36 -11.98
CA LYS A 302 -12.91 6.44 -11.51
C LYS A 302 -12.32 5.06 -11.28
N LEU A 303 -12.80 4.36 -10.26
CA LEU A 303 -12.45 2.96 -10.05
C LEU A 303 -13.05 2.16 -11.22
N LEU A 304 -12.27 1.22 -11.77
CA LEU A 304 -12.74 0.29 -12.79
C LEU A 304 -13.81 -0.65 -12.19
N PRO A 305 -14.78 -1.15 -12.99
CA PRO A 305 -15.73 -2.14 -12.51
C PRO A 305 -15.01 -3.39 -11.96
N PRO A 306 -15.61 -4.10 -10.99
CA PRO A 306 -15.00 -5.31 -10.42
C PRO A 306 -14.72 -6.36 -11.50
N PRO A 307 -13.57 -7.06 -11.44
CA PRO A 307 -13.28 -8.17 -12.35
C PRO A 307 -14.35 -9.27 -12.27
N ALA A 308 -14.63 -9.92 -13.40
CA ALA A 308 -15.62 -11.00 -13.46
C ALA A 308 -15.20 -12.26 -12.67
N ASP A 309 -13.91 -12.35 -12.32
CA ASP A 309 -13.28 -13.39 -11.51
C ASP A 309 -13.01 -12.98 -10.05
N LEU A 310 -13.50 -11.81 -9.59
CA LEU A 310 -13.39 -11.37 -8.20
C LEU A 310 -13.96 -12.43 -7.22
N PRO A 311 -13.23 -12.81 -6.14
CA PRO A 311 -13.70 -13.84 -5.21
C PRO A 311 -15.02 -13.45 -4.54
N LYS A 312 -15.95 -14.40 -4.50
CA LYS A 312 -17.27 -14.20 -3.90
C LYS A 312 -17.22 -14.31 -2.38
N CYS A 313 -18.07 -13.52 -1.76
CA CYS A 313 -18.63 -13.76 -0.44
C CYS A 313 -20.02 -14.42 -0.60
#